data_AF-E0NEI5-F1
#
_entry.id   AF-E0NEI5-F1
#
_cell.length_a   1.000
_cell.length_b   1.000
_cell.length_c   1.000
_cell.angle_alpha   90.00
_cell.angle_beta   90.00
_cell.angle_gamma   90.00
#
_symmetry.space_group_name_H-M   'P 1'
#
loop_
_entity.id
_entity.type
_entity.pdbx_description
1 polymer ?
#
loop_
_entity_poly.entity_id
_entity_poly.type
_entity_poly.pdbx_seq_one_letter_code
_entity_poly.pdbx_strand_id
1 'polypeptide(L)'
;MKRSVNDYSSLWQRIKNEKKIYLISLVLVLIADGIGEVTFKIGNGVIIFFPVFYAIILGIMLGPQVLKIIRPVETTAAGKLVLVGICPFIVKLGITAGANLHLILNAGPALLLHGFGSLLGPILALSIAMLLGLHRETIGACSSLNREYHLAVINNAYGAESAESNGSLALYIVGGMIGAIYFGIMASLIASTGWFTPQALGMASGVGAGIFMASASASLANAFPAHAAVITTMASASNTIAGITGIYITMWLALPLTEKYYDLLCKIFRLQTQRHLKLNRG
;
A
#
# COMPACT_ATOMS: atom_id res chain seq x y z
N MET A 1 -26.91 -19.85 -14.17
CA MET A 1 -25.65 -19.08 -14.29
C MET A 1 -26.00 -17.60 -14.49
N LYS A 2 -26.07 -16.80 -13.41
CA LYS A 2 -26.34 -15.35 -13.52
C LYS A 2 -25.03 -14.69 -13.99
N ARG A 3 -25.00 -14.18 -15.23
CA ARG A 3 -23.90 -13.35 -15.74
C ARG A 3 -23.67 -12.21 -14.74
N SER A 4 -22.43 -12.06 -14.29
CA SER A 4 -22.05 -10.92 -13.46
C SER A 4 -22.21 -9.65 -14.29
N VAL A 5 -22.59 -8.54 -13.66
CA VAL A 5 -22.92 -7.25 -14.33
C VAL A 5 -21.75 -6.67 -15.15
N ASN A 6 -20.55 -7.28 -15.11
CA ASN A 6 -19.33 -6.81 -15.78
C ASN A 6 -18.71 -7.81 -16.80
N ASP A 7 -19.46 -8.79 -17.32
CA ASP A 7 -18.95 -9.62 -18.42
C ASP A 7 -18.93 -8.83 -19.74
N TYR A 8 -17.79 -8.19 -20.04
CA TYR A 8 -17.53 -7.56 -21.33
C TYR A 8 -17.23 -8.63 -22.38
N SER A 9 -17.86 -8.56 -23.56
CA SER A 9 -17.59 -9.51 -24.65
C SER A 9 -16.24 -9.27 -25.33
N SER A 10 -15.67 -8.07 -25.19
CA SER A 10 -14.36 -7.70 -25.73
C SER A 10 -13.74 -6.51 -24.98
N LEU A 11 -12.42 -6.34 -25.11
CA LEU A 11 -11.70 -5.17 -24.57
C LEU A 11 -12.25 -3.85 -25.13
N TRP A 12 -12.57 -3.80 -26.42
CA TRP A 12 -13.17 -2.64 -27.07
C TRP A 12 -14.51 -2.23 -26.44
N GLN A 13 -15.34 -3.22 -26.10
CA GLN A 13 -16.61 -2.95 -25.43
C GLN A 13 -16.40 -2.36 -24.04
N ARG A 14 -15.39 -2.85 -23.30
CA ARG A 14 -15.03 -2.28 -22.00
C ARG A 14 -14.58 -0.83 -22.12
N ILE A 15 -13.66 -0.54 -23.04
CA ILE A 15 -13.16 0.83 -23.28
C ILE A 15 -14.31 1.79 -23.60
N LYS A 16 -15.22 1.37 -24.48
CA LYS A 16 -16.39 2.18 -24.88
C LYS A 16 -17.35 2.42 -23.71
N ASN A 17 -17.57 1.41 -22.87
CA ASN A 17 -18.49 1.48 -21.73
C ASN A 17 -17.90 2.25 -20.54
N GLU A 18 -16.58 2.14 -20.31
CA GLU A 18 -15.86 2.78 -19.20
C GLU A 18 -15.20 4.11 -19.61
N LYS A 19 -15.48 4.65 -20.81
CA LYS A 19 -14.92 5.91 -21.35
C LYS A 19 -14.93 7.09 -20.37
N LYS A 20 -16.00 7.18 -19.58
CA LYS A 20 -16.19 8.24 -18.59
C LYS A 20 -15.16 8.14 -17.46
N ILE A 21 -14.84 6.93 -17.01
CA ILE A 21 -13.83 6.67 -15.98
C ILE A 21 -12.47 7.14 -16.48
N TYR A 22 -12.08 6.73 -17.69
CA TYR A 22 -10.79 7.10 -18.27
C TYR A 22 -10.64 8.61 -18.47
N LEU A 23 -11.68 9.27 -19.01
CA LEU A 23 -11.65 10.71 -19.24
C LEU A 23 -11.55 11.50 -17.92
N ILE A 24 -12.36 11.14 -16.93
CA ILE A 24 -12.33 11.80 -15.62
C ILE A 24 -10.97 11.54 -14.95
N SER A 25 -10.46 10.31 -14.96
CA SER A 25 -9.16 10.00 -14.37
C SER A 25 -8.04 10.79 -15.04
N LEU A 26 -8.07 10.94 -16.38
CA LEU A 26 -7.08 11.73 -17.10
C LEU A 26 -7.12 13.20 -16.68
N VAL A 27 -8.32 13.79 -16.63
CA VAL A 27 -8.49 15.19 -16.19
C VAL A 27 -8.01 15.38 -14.75
N LEU A 28 -8.36 14.47 -13.85
CA LEU A 28 -7.91 14.53 -12.45
C LEU A 28 -6.39 14.42 -12.33
N VAL A 29 -5.76 13.55 -13.12
CA VAL A 29 -4.29 13.41 -13.16
C VAL A 29 -3.65 14.69 -13.68
N LEU A 30 -4.17 15.29 -14.76
CA LEU A 30 -3.63 16.54 -15.31
C LEU A 30 -3.75 17.71 -14.32
N ILE A 31 -4.87 17.81 -13.60
CA ILE A 31 -5.05 18.82 -12.55
C ILE A 31 -4.05 18.57 -11.40
N ALA A 32 -3.95 17.34 -10.92
CA ALA A 32 -3.07 16.98 -9.82
C ALA A 32 -1.59 17.18 -10.15
N ASP A 33 -1.16 16.76 -11.35
CA ASP A 33 0.19 16.94 -11.86
C ASP A 33 0.52 18.42 -12.08
N GLY A 34 -0.45 19.20 -12.58
CA GLY A 34 -0.32 20.65 -12.71
C GLY A 34 -0.17 21.41 -11.38
N ILE A 35 -0.68 20.85 -10.27
CA ILE A 35 -0.42 21.38 -8.92
C ILE A 35 0.99 21.01 -8.46
N GLY A 36 1.45 19.80 -8.80
CA GLY A 36 2.77 19.29 -8.42
C GLY A 36 2.87 18.92 -6.94
N GLU A 37 4.09 18.70 -6.47
CA GLU A 37 4.36 18.39 -5.06
C GLU A 37 4.36 19.67 -4.22
N VAL A 38 3.56 19.69 -3.16
CA VAL A 38 3.55 20.81 -2.21
C VAL A 38 4.22 20.37 -0.92
N THR A 39 5.24 21.12 -0.52
CA THR A 39 6.08 20.79 0.61
C THR A 39 5.92 21.83 1.72
N PHE A 40 5.57 21.38 2.92
CA PHE A 40 5.48 22.22 4.11
C PHE A 40 6.55 21.83 5.11
N LYS A 41 7.32 22.81 5.58
CA LYS A 41 8.30 22.61 6.65
C LYS A 41 7.62 22.81 8.01
N ILE A 42 7.74 21.84 8.91
CA ILE A 42 7.24 21.90 10.28
C ILE A 42 8.41 21.59 11.21
N GLY A 43 9.00 22.65 11.77
CA GLY A 43 10.24 22.54 12.54
C GLY A 43 11.35 21.92 11.68
N ASN A 44 11.94 20.83 12.17
CA ASN A 44 12.99 20.08 11.46
C ASN A 44 12.43 19.08 10.44
N GLY A 45 11.13 18.81 10.47
CA GLY A 45 10.46 17.86 9.60
C GLY A 45 9.80 18.49 8.38
N VAL A 46 9.42 17.63 7.44
CA VAL A 46 8.80 18.04 6.18
C VAL A 46 7.57 17.17 5.91
N ILE A 47 6.44 17.83 5.62
CA ILE A 47 5.25 17.16 5.10
C ILE A 47 5.17 17.41 3.60
N ILE A 48 5.08 16.33 2.83
CA ILE A 48 4.94 16.37 1.38
C ILE A 48 3.52 15.93 1.00
N PHE A 49 2.82 16.80 0.29
CA PHE A 49 1.58 16.48 -0.38
C PHE A 49 1.88 16.14 -1.84
N PHE A 50 1.81 14.84 -2.14
CA PHE A 50 2.02 14.31 -3.48
C PHE A 50 0.79 14.55 -4.37
N PRO A 51 0.97 14.71 -5.70
CA PRO A 51 -0.13 14.85 -6.66
C PRO A 51 -1.28 13.86 -6.47
N VAL A 52 -0.94 12.61 -6.12
CA VAL A 52 -1.93 11.54 -5.88
C VAL A 52 -2.95 11.90 -4.78
N PHE A 53 -2.61 12.76 -3.81
CA PHE A 53 -3.54 13.18 -2.76
C PHE A 53 -4.63 14.08 -3.32
N TYR A 54 -4.26 15.05 -4.16
CA TYR A 54 -5.25 15.91 -4.81
C TYR A 54 -6.13 15.10 -5.75
N ALA A 55 -5.55 14.15 -6.50
CA ALA A 55 -6.32 13.27 -7.37
C ALA A 55 -7.35 12.43 -6.59
N ILE A 56 -6.98 11.90 -5.42
CA ILE A 56 -7.89 11.16 -4.54
C ILE A 56 -8.99 12.08 -3.99
N ILE A 57 -8.63 13.25 -3.45
CA ILE A 57 -9.60 14.19 -2.87
C ILE A 57 -10.60 14.63 -3.93
N LEU A 58 -10.13 15.04 -5.11
CA LEU A 58 -10.99 15.41 -6.23
C LEU A 58 -11.85 14.22 -6.69
N GLY A 59 -11.30 13.01 -6.74
CA GLY A 59 -12.05 11.79 -7.04
C GLY A 59 -13.17 11.53 -6.04
N ILE A 60 -12.93 11.73 -4.74
CA ILE A 60 -13.94 11.63 -3.68
C ILE A 60 -15.01 12.71 -3.86
N MET A 61 -14.62 13.96 -4.17
CA MET A 61 -15.56 15.05 -4.43
C MET A 61 -16.47 14.76 -5.62
N LEU A 62 -15.94 14.16 -6.70
CA LEU A 62 -16.73 13.75 -7.86
C LEU A 62 -17.54 12.47 -7.61
N GLY A 63 -17.28 11.77 -6.50
CA GLY A 63 -17.85 10.48 -6.17
C GLY A 63 -19.35 10.51 -5.81
N PRO A 64 -19.95 9.31 -5.62
CA PRO A 64 -21.39 9.17 -5.33
C PRO A 64 -21.86 9.84 -4.02
N GLN A 65 -20.94 10.09 -3.09
CA GLN A 65 -21.27 10.64 -1.76
C GLN A 65 -21.33 12.17 -1.74
N VAL A 66 -20.70 12.84 -2.71
CA VAL A 66 -20.57 14.31 -2.73
C VAL A 66 -21.27 14.89 -3.95
N LEU A 67 -20.59 15.01 -5.10
CA LEU A 67 -21.18 15.63 -6.31
C LEU A 67 -22.00 14.67 -7.16
N LYS A 68 -21.94 13.35 -6.91
CA LYS A 68 -22.71 12.31 -7.63
C LYS A 68 -22.46 12.29 -9.15
N ILE A 69 -21.35 12.85 -9.60
CA ILE A 69 -20.94 12.83 -11.00
C ILE A 69 -20.53 11.40 -11.39
N ILE A 70 -19.80 10.70 -10.53
CA ILE A 70 -19.43 9.29 -10.69
C ILE A 70 -20.46 8.41 -9.99
N ARG A 71 -20.94 7.38 -10.67
CA ARG A 71 -21.94 6.44 -10.14
C ARG A 71 -21.27 5.28 -9.39
N PRO A 72 -21.95 4.62 -8.43
CA PRO A 72 -21.38 3.48 -7.70
C PRO A 72 -20.84 2.37 -8.60
N VAL A 73 -21.54 2.04 -9.68
CA VAL A 73 -21.11 1.04 -10.67
C VAL A 73 -19.78 1.44 -11.33
N GLU A 74 -19.59 2.74 -11.61
CA GLU A 74 -18.36 3.27 -12.18
C GLU A 74 -17.21 3.22 -11.16
N THR A 75 -17.49 3.50 -9.89
CA THR A 75 -16.51 3.36 -8.80
C THR A 75 -16.05 1.90 -8.64
N THR A 76 -16.98 0.94 -8.64
CA THR A 76 -16.65 -0.49 -8.57
C THR A 76 -15.84 -0.95 -9.78
N ALA A 77 -16.18 -0.49 -10.99
CA ALA A 77 -15.43 -0.80 -12.20
C ALA A 77 -14.00 -0.20 -12.16
N ALA A 78 -13.87 1.04 -11.70
CA ALA A 78 -12.58 1.72 -11.53
C ALA A 78 -11.68 1.00 -10.52
N GLY A 79 -12.23 0.50 -9.42
CA GLY A 79 -11.47 -0.28 -8.43
C GLY A 79 -10.73 -1.47 -9.04
N LYS A 80 -11.36 -2.17 -10.01
CA LYS A 80 -10.72 -3.29 -10.73
C LYS A 80 -9.60 -2.84 -11.66
N LEU A 81 -9.69 -1.62 -12.21
CA LEU A 81 -8.65 -1.05 -13.06
C LEU A 81 -7.40 -0.67 -12.27
N VAL A 82 -7.49 -0.48 -10.94
CA VAL A 82 -6.31 -0.19 -10.10
C VAL A 82 -5.27 -1.30 -10.22
N LEU A 83 -5.67 -2.57 -10.15
CA LEU A 83 -4.75 -3.70 -10.31
C LEU A 83 -4.09 -3.71 -11.69
N VAL A 84 -4.83 -3.34 -12.73
CA VAL A 84 -4.30 -3.22 -14.10
C VAL A 84 -3.26 -2.09 -14.17
N GLY A 85 -3.54 -0.95 -13.54
CA GLY A 85 -2.63 0.20 -13.49
C GLY A 85 -1.35 -0.08 -12.70
N ILE A 86 -1.42 -0.88 -11.64
CA ILE A 86 -0.27 -1.26 -10.81
C ILE A 86 0.53 -2.41 -11.44
N CYS A 87 -0.06 -3.19 -12.35
CA CYS A 87 0.58 -4.36 -12.97
C CYS A 87 2.00 -4.10 -13.54
N PRO A 88 2.26 -3.03 -14.32
CA PRO A 88 3.61 -2.74 -14.80
C PRO A 88 4.64 -2.56 -13.68
N PHE A 89 4.21 -1.98 -12.55
CA PHE A 89 5.07 -1.80 -11.38
C PHE A 89 5.36 -3.14 -10.69
N ILE A 90 4.37 -4.01 -10.57
CA ILE A 90 4.54 -5.38 -10.05
C ILE A 90 5.49 -6.18 -10.94
N VAL A 91 5.33 -6.09 -12.26
CA VAL A 91 6.24 -6.74 -13.22
C VAL A 91 7.66 -6.23 -13.04
N LYS A 92 7.87 -4.91 -12.95
CA LYS A 92 9.19 -4.32 -12.70
C LYS A 92 9.80 -4.82 -11.38
N LEU A 93 9.02 -4.84 -10.30
CA LEU A 93 9.47 -5.34 -9.01
C LEU A 93 9.81 -6.83 -9.06
N GLY A 94 8.99 -7.65 -9.72
CA GLY A 94 9.20 -9.09 -9.88
C GLY A 94 10.45 -9.41 -10.70
N ILE A 95 10.68 -8.71 -11.82
CA ILE A 95 11.89 -8.86 -12.63
C ILE A 95 13.12 -8.44 -11.81
N THR A 96 13.05 -7.33 -11.09
CA THR A 96 14.15 -6.86 -10.25
C THR A 96 14.43 -7.85 -9.12
N ALA A 97 13.39 -8.39 -8.48
CA ALA A 97 13.50 -9.41 -7.44
C ALA A 97 14.16 -10.69 -7.98
N GLY A 98 13.70 -11.19 -9.13
CA GLY A 98 14.26 -12.38 -9.77
C GLY A 98 15.73 -12.19 -10.17
N ALA A 99 16.07 -11.04 -10.76
CA ALA A 99 17.45 -10.71 -11.14
C ALA A 99 18.41 -10.62 -9.93
N ASN A 100 17.88 -10.29 -8.75
CA ASN A 100 18.66 -10.13 -7.51
C ASN A 100 18.41 -11.26 -6.51
N LEU A 101 17.86 -12.41 -6.93
CA LEU A 101 17.56 -13.52 -6.03
C LEU A 101 18.80 -14.02 -5.27
N HIS A 102 19.95 -14.06 -5.96
CA HIS A 102 21.22 -14.46 -5.36
C HIS A 102 21.70 -13.49 -4.28
N LEU A 103 21.38 -12.19 -4.41
CA LEU A 103 21.62 -11.21 -3.35
C LEU A 103 20.70 -11.47 -2.16
N ILE A 104 19.43 -11.83 -2.34
CA ILE A 104 18.53 -12.15 -1.21
C ILE A 104 19.02 -13.38 -0.44
N LEU A 105 19.42 -14.43 -1.17
CA LEU A 105 19.88 -15.68 -0.56
C LEU A 105 21.22 -15.52 0.18
N ASN A 106 22.09 -14.64 -0.32
CA ASN A 106 23.39 -14.36 0.28
C ASN A 106 23.39 -13.17 1.25
N ALA A 107 22.38 -12.31 1.17
CA ALA A 107 22.26 -11.20 2.08
C ALA A 107 21.95 -11.81 3.44
N GLY A 108 22.97 -11.78 4.29
CA GLY A 108 22.95 -12.43 5.57
C GLY A 108 21.83 -11.93 6.49
N PRO A 109 21.89 -12.26 7.77
CA PRO A 109 20.81 -12.02 8.74
C PRO A 109 20.24 -10.59 8.71
N ALA A 110 21.06 -9.58 8.42
CA ALA A 110 20.64 -8.17 8.37
C ALA A 110 19.53 -7.87 7.33
N LEU A 111 19.58 -8.46 6.13
CA LEU A 111 18.61 -8.17 5.06
C LEU A 111 17.29 -8.90 5.30
N LEU A 112 17.37 -10.10 5.89
CA LEU A 112 16.20 -10.79 6.42
C LEU A 112 15.56 -9.95 7.52
N LEU A 113 16.33 -9.56 8.56
CA LEU A 113 15.84 -8.76 9.68
C LEU A 113 15.14 -7.46 9.25
N HIS A 114 15.64 -6.79 8.21
CA HIS A 114 14.99 -5.60 7.62
C HIS A 114 13.56 -5.90 7.16
N GLY A 115 13.35 -7.01 6.45
CA GLY A 115 12.03 -7.43 6.00
C GLY A 115 11.14 -7.99 7.12
N PHE A 116 11.71 -8.55 8.19
CA PHE A 116 10.94 -9.07 9.34
C PHE A 116 10.21 -7.97 10.12
N GLY A 117 10.65 -6.72 10.03
CA GLY A 117 9.95 -5.58 10.64
C GLY A 117 8.48 -5.49 10.23
N SER A 118 8.13 -5.92 9.01
CA SER A 118 6.74 -5.94 8.54
C SER A 118 5.85 -6.92 9.31
N LEU A 119 6.41 -7.94 9.98
CA LEU A 119 5.66 -8.94 10.73
C LEU A 119 5.13 -8.43 12.07
N LEU A 120 5.68 -7.32 12.58
CA LEU A 120 5.25 -6.72 13.84
C LEU A 120 3.95 -5.92 13.70
N GLY A 121 3.74 -5.30 12.53
CA GLY A 121 2.56 -4.47 12.24
C GLY A 121 1.22 -5.20 12.49
N PRO A 122 1.02 -6.42 11.95
CA PRO A 122 -0.22 -7.18 12.15
C PRO A 122 -0.61 -7.40 13.62
N ILE A 123 0.35 -7.51 14.55
CA ILE A 123 0.08 -7.83 15.96
C ILE A 123 -0.82 -6.75 16.61
N LEU A 124 -0.49 -5.48 16.38
CA LEU A 124 -1.27 -4.36 16.90
C LEU A 124 -2.44 -4.00 15.98
N ALA A 125 -2.17 -3.91 14.67
CA ALA A 125 -3.14 -3.44 13.70
C ALA A 125 -4.37 -4.36 13.60
N LEU A 126 -4.15 -5.68 13.56
CA LEU A 126 -5.24 -6.65 13.43
C LEU A 126 -6.15 -6.64 14.66
N SER A 127 -5.56 -6.59 15.85
CA SER A 127 -6.30 -6.51 17.12
C SER A 127 -7.22 -5.29 17.17
N ILE A 128 -6.66 -4.10 16.86
CA ILE A 128 -7.41 -2.86 16.87
C ILE A 128 -8.49 -2.87 15.79
N ALA A 129 -8.16 -3.31 14.57
CA ALA A 129 -9.13 -3.35 13.47
C ALA A 129 -10.31 -4.29 13.76
N MET A 130 -10.06 -5.44 14.38
CA MET A 130 -11.13 -6.37 14.80
C MET A 130 -12.00 -5.79 15.91
N LEU A 131 -11.41 -5.06 16.87
CA LEU A 131 -12.18 -4.35 17.90
C LEU A 131 -13.07 -3.24 17.32
N LEU A 132 -12.67 -2.65 16.19
CA LEU A 132 -13.48 -1.68 15.44
C LEU A 132 -14.56 -2.35 14.56
N GLY A 133 -14.71 -3.67 14.62
CA GLY A 133 -15.76 -4.43 13.94
C GLY A 133 -15.44 -4.87 12.51
N LEU A 134 -14.20 -4.69 12.04
CA LEU A 134 -13.76 -5.23 10.76
C LEU A 134 -13.47 -6.73 10.90
N HIS A 135 -13.77 -7.51 9.86
CA HIS A 135 -13.64 -8.98 9.90
C HIS A 135 -12.57 -9.44 8.92
N ARG A 136 -12.96 -10.11 7.82
CA ARG A 136 -12.01 -10.66 6.84
C ARG A 136 -11.20 -9.57 6.14
N GLU A 137 -11.75 -8.36 6.03
CA GLU A 137 -11.08 -7.17 5.52
C GLU A 137 -9.79 -6.87 6.30
N THR A 138 -9.77 -7.18 7.61
CA THR A 138 -8.60 -6.94 8.47
C THR A 138 -7.38 -7.75 8.06
N ILE A 139 -7.57 -8.95 7.52
CA ILE A 139 -6.45 -9.79 7.06
C ILE A 139 -5.72 -9.08 5.92
N GLY A 140 -6.48 -8.62 4.93
CA GLY A 140 -5.92 -7.82 3.84
C GLY A 140 -5.33 -6.51 4.34
N ALA A 141 -6.11 -5.72 5.08
CA ALA A 141 -5.72 -4.41 5.56
C ALA A 141 -4.52 -4.44 6.53
N CYS A 142 -4.35 -5.47 7.37
CA CYS A 142 -3.35 -5.46 8.43
C CYS A 142 -2.14 -6.34 8.14
N SER A 143 -2.16 -7.16 7.08
CA SER A 143 -1.05 -8.06 6.73
C SER A 143 0.27 -7.33 6.47
N SER A 144 0.23 -6.07 6.06
CA SER A 144 1.38 -5.18 5.88
C SER A 144 0.91 -3.75 5.52
N LEU A 145 1.81 -2.92 4.97
CA LEU A 145 1.60 -1.54 4.50
C LEU A 145 0.62 -1.42 3.32
N ASN A 146 0.23 -2.54 2.71
CA ASN A 146 -0.63 -2.61 1.53
C ASN A 146 -0.18 -1.71 0.39
N ARG A 147 1.09 -1.84 0.00
CA ARG A 147 1.66 -1.24 -1.20
C ARG A 147 1.61 -2.19 -2.40
N GLU A 148 2.13 -1.77 -3.55
CA GLU A 148 1.84 -2.33 -4.87
C GLU A 148 1.93 -3.87 -4.93
N TYR A 149 3.03 -4.45 -4.41
CA TYR A 149 3.19 -5.90 -4.41
C TYR A 149 2.26 -6.62 -3.42
N HIS A 150 1.90 -5.99 -2.31
CA HIS A 150 0.97 -6.57 -1.34
C HIS A 150 -0.42 -6.72 -1.96
N LEU A 151 -0.87 -5.71 -2.72
CA LEU A 151 -2.12 -5.81 -3.47
C LEU A 151 -2.08 -6.99 -4.43
N ALA A 152 -0.95 -7.22 -5.10
CA ALA A 152 -0.78 -8.38 -5.98
C ALA A 152 -0.88 -9.70 -5.20
N VAL A 153 -0.15 -9.82 -4.08
CA VAL A 153 -0.11 -11.02 -3.25
C VAL A 153 -1.49 -11.33 -2.66
N ILE A 154 -2.19 -10.34 -2.11
CA ILE A 154 -3.54 -10.49 -1.55
C ILE A 154 -4.54 -10.87 -2.65
N ASN A 155 -4.52 -10.17 -3.80
CA ASN A 155 -5.40 -10.49 -4.92
C ASN A 155 -5.17 -11.90 -5.46
N ASN A 156 -3.91 -12.37 -5.51
CA ASN A 156 -3.57 -13.72 -5.91
C ASN A 156 -4.05 -14.76 -4.89
N ALA A 157 -3.95 -14.46 -3.60
CA ALA A 157 -4.33 -15.39 -2.53
C ALA A 157 -5.86 -15.50 -2.32
N TYR A 158 -6.61 -14.41 -2.46
CA TYR A 158 -8.04 -14.37 -2.12
C TYR A 158 -8.97 -14.03 -3.29
N GLY A 159 -8.45 -13.48 -4.39
CA GLY A 159 -9.21 -13.01 -5.53
C GLY A 159 -9.62 -11.53 -5.42
N ALA A 160 -9.80 -10.87 -6.56
CA ALA A 160 -10.02 -9.42 -6.62
C ALA A 160 -11.33 -8.92 -5.99
N GLU A 161 -12.33 -9.80 -5.85
CA GLU A 161 -13.64 -9.47 -5.27
C GLU A 161 -13.74 -9.83 -3.79
N SER A 162 -12.64 -10.28 -3.17
CA SER A 162 -12.66 -10.77 -1.80
C SER A 162 -12.67 -9.64 -0.78
N ALA A 163 -13.14 -9.93 0.44
CA ALA A 163 -13.12 -8.97 1.54
C ALA A 163 -11.69 -8.51 1.88
N GLU A 164 -10.72 -9.43 1.81
CA GLU A 164 -9.30 -9.16 2.05
C GLU A 164 -8.74 -8.21 0.99
N SER A 165 -9.03 -8.46 -0.28
CA SER A 165 -8.62 -7.57 -1.38
C SER A 165 -9.23 -6.18 -1.26
N ASN A 166 -10.50 -6.09 -0.83
CA ASN A 166 -11.15 -4.82 -0.53
C ASN A 166 -10.49 -4.09 0.65
N GLY A 167 -10.17 -4.81 1.74
CA GLY A 167 -9.45 -4.24 2.89
C GLY A 167 -8.04 -3.76 2.53
N SER A 168 -7.33 -4.53 1.71
CA SER A 168 -6.01 -4.19 1.17
C SER A 168 -6.08 -2.94 0.28
N LEU A 169 -7.06 -2.86 -0.62
CA LEU A 169 -7.29 -1.70 -1.48
C LEU A 169 -7.66 -0.44 -0.68
N ALA A 170 -8.49 -0.59 0.35
CA ALA A 170 -8.85 0.52 1.23
C ALA A 170 -7.62 1.09 1.93
N LEU A 171 -6.73 0.23 2.47
CA LEU A 171 -5.48 0.71 3.06
C LEU A 171 -4.50 1.24 2.00
N TYR A 172 -4.49 0.70 0.78
CA TYR A 172 -3.70 1.26 -0.31
C TYR A 172 -4.01 2.74 -0.53
N ILE A 173 -5.29 3.08 -0.63
CA ILE A 173 -5.76 4.45 -0.89
C ILE A 173 -5.61 5.32 0.36
N VAL A 174 -6.30 4.99 1.45
CA VAL A 174 -6.38 5.84 2.65
C VAL A 174 -5.08 5.79 3.43
N GLY A 175 -4.55 4.58 3.65
CA GLY A 175 -3.28 4.39 4.34
C GLY A 175 -2.09 4.92 3.55
N GLY A 176 -2.17 4.98 2.21
CA GLY A 176 -1.16 5.66 1.39
C GLY A 176 -1.08 7.15 1.69
N MET A 177 -2.23 7.80 1.86
CA MET A 177 -2.32 9.22 2.14
C MET A 177 -1.87 9.56 3.57
N ILE A 178 -2.48 8.91 4.55
CA ILE A 178 -2.15 9.14 5.97
C ILE A 178 -0.73 8.65 6.30
N GLY A 179 -0.34 7.52 5.71
CA GLY A 179 0.97 6.91 5.94
C GLY A 179 2.12 7.82 5.51
N ALA A 180 2.03 8.48 4.36
CA ALA A 180 3.13 9.36 3.93
C ALA A 180 3.36 10.51 4.93
N ILE A 181 2.27 11.11 5.44
CA ILE A 181 2.35 12.16 6.46
C ILE A 181 2.97 11.59 7.74
N TYR A 182 2.48 10.43 8.19
CA TYR A 182 3.00 9.76 9.38
C TYR A 182 4.49 9.44 9.27
N PHE A 183 4.95 8.88 8.14
CA PHE A 183 6.35 8.50 7.93
C PHE A 183 7.27 9.73 7.88
N GLY A 184 6.84 10.85 7.30
CA GLY A 184 7.61 12.10 7.31
C GLY A 184 7.79 12.65 8.73
N ILE A 185 6.70 12.72 9.50
CA ILE A 185 6.73 13.19 10.90
C ILE A 185 7.58 12.24 11.76
N MET A 186 7.33 10.93 11.64
CA MET A 186 8.02 9.92 12.44
C MET A 186 9.53 9.94 12.19
N ALA A 187 9.96 10.04 10.93
CA ALA A 187 11.38 10.12 10.60
C ALA A 187 12.05 11.35 11.26
N SER A 188 11.36 12.48 11.28
CA SER A 188 11.83 13.71 11.93
C SER A 188 11.91 13.58 13.45
N LEU A 189 10.91 12.95 14.07
CA LEU A 189 10.89 12.69 15.51
C LEU A 189 12.02 11.75 15.93
N ILE A 190 12.21 10.64 15.22
CA ILE A 190 13.30 9.69 15.50
C ILE A 190 14.66 10.36 15.26
N ALA A 191 14.81 11.19 14.22
CA ALA A 191 16.04 11.95 14.00
C ALA A 191 16.38 12.88 15.18
N SER A 192 15.37 13.50 15.80
CA SER A 192 15.56 14.41 16.93
C SER A 192 16.08 13.75 18.21
N THR A 193 15.97 12.42 18.35
CA THR A 193 16.52 11.72 19.52
C THR A 193 18.04 11.61 19.48
N GLY A 194 18.66 11.76 18.31
CA GLY A 194 20.11 11.62 18.11
C GLY A 194 20.65 10.20 18.27
N TRP A 195 19.78 9.18 18.37
CA TRP A 195 20.19 7.79 18.64
C TRP A 195 20.78 7.09 17.42
N PHE A 196 20.44 7.54 16.21
CA PHE A 196 20.78 6.86 14.97
C PHE A 196 21.56 7.77 14.04
N THR A 197 22.47 7.17 13.27
CA THR A 197 23.22 7.89 12.24
C THR A 197 22.32 8.24 11.05
N PRO A 198 22.60 9.34 10.33
CA PRO A 198 21.84 9.71 9.13
C PRO A 198 21.73 8.58 8.10
N GLN A 199 22.77 7.74 7.95
CA GLN A 199 22.78 6.60 7.05
C GLN A 199 21.81 5.50 7.51
N ALA A 200 21.77 5.21 8.81
CA ALA A 200 20.83 4.24 9.38
C ALA A 200 19.38 4.73 9.25
N LEU A 201 19.14 6.02 9.47
CA LEU A 201 17.82 6.65 9.27
C LEU A 201 17.39 6.63 7.80
N GLY A 202 18.32 6.91 6.88
CA GLY A 202 18.11 6.76 5.44
C GLY A 202 17.73 5.33 5.07
N MET A 203 18.48 4.34 5.55
CA MET A 203 18.17 2.91 5.36
C MET A 203 16.79 2.54 5.91
N ALA A 204 16.44 3.01 7.12
CA ALA A 204 15.15 2.72 7.75
C ALA A 204 13.96 3.34 7.01
N SER A 205 14.17 4.40 6.23
CA SER A 205 13.12 5.05 5.43
C SER A 205 12.65 4.20 4.25
N GLY A 206 13.47 3.24 3.81
CA GLY A 206 13.13 2.33 2.71
C GLY A 206 12.27 1.15 3.17
N VAL A 207 10.95 1.32 3.16
CA VAL A 207 9.99 0.33 3.69
C VAL A 207 9.23 -0.45 2.61
N GLY A 208 9.66 -0.37 1.34
CA GLY A 208 8.98 -1.02 0.22
C GLY A 208 7.74 -0.25 -0.28
N ALA A 209 7.73 1.07 -0.04
CA ALA A 209 6.65 2.00 -0.34
C ALA A 209 7.25 3.31 -0.85
N GLY A 210 7.16 3.58 -2.17
CA GLY A 210 7.81 4.76 -2.76
C GLY A 210 7.39 6.08 -2.11
N ILE A 211 6.09 6.26 -1.87
CA ILE A 211 5.55 7.49 -1.28
C ILE A 211 5.95 7.68 0.20
N PHE A 212 6.05 6.58 0.97
CA PHE A 212 6.48 6.66 2.38
C PHE A 212 7.99 6.92 2.47
N MET A 213 8.77 6.25 1.62
CA MET A 213 10.20 6.47 1.49
C MET A 213 10.51 7.92 1.09
N ALA A 214 9.82 8.46 0.08
CA ALA A 214 10.00 9.83 -0.37
C ALA A 214 9.72 10.83 0.77
N SER A 215 8.61 10.66 1.49
CA SER A 215 8.25 11.52 2.62
C SER A 215 9.26 11.46 3.79
N ALA A 216 9.63 10.25 4.23
CA ALA A 216 10.58 10.05 5.32
C ALA A 216 11.99 10.55 4.96
N SER A 217 12.50 10.18 3.78
CA SER A 217 13.84 10.57 3.34
C SER A 217 13.95 12.08 3.09
N ALA A 218 12.91 12.74 2.59
CA ALA A 218 12.91 14.20 2.44
C ALA A 218 12.93 14.93 3.78
N SER A 219 12.17 14.43 4.76
CA SER A 219 12.21 14.93 6.14
C SER A 219 13.61 14.82 6.73
N LEU A 220 14.25 13.66 6.59
CA LEU A 220 15.61 13.43 7.07
C LEU A 220 16.65 14.26 6.32
N ALA A 221 16.51 14.41 5.00
CA ALA A 221 17.40 15.23 4.19
C ALA A 221 17.34 16.71 4.58
N ASN A 222 16.16 17.20 4.98
CA ASN A 222 16.01 18.54 5.53
C ASN A 222 16.60 18.67 6.94
N ALA A 223 16.46 17.64 7.77
CA ALA A 223 17.07 17.61 9.11
C ALA A 223 18.60 17.48 9.08
N PHE A 224 19.16 16.79 8.08
CA PHE A 224 20.59 16.58 7.89
C PHE A 224 21.06 16.99 6.47
N PRO A 225 21.10 18.28 6.14
CA PRO A 225 21.42 18.74 4.78
C PRO A 225 22.77 18.22 4.25
N ALA A 226 23.78 18.13 5.12
CA ALA A 226 25.10 17.61 4.77
C ALA A 226 25.09 16.11 4.37
N HIS A 227 24.08 15.35 4.79
CA HIS A 227 23.93 13.93 4.51
C HIS A 227 22.76 13.62 3.56
N ALA A 228 22.10 14.64 3.00
CA ALA A 228 20.90 14.49 2.18
C ALA A 228 21.08 13.47 1.04
N ALA A 229 22.18 13.57 0.27
CA ALA A 229 22.46 12.64 -0.82
C ALA A 229 22.57 11.19 -0.33
N VAL A 230 23.30 10.96 0.77
CA VAL A 230 23.48 9.62 1.34
C VAL A 230 22.15 9.07 1.87
N ILE A 231 21.35 9.90 2.54
CA ILE A 231 20.02 9.54 3.02
C ILE A 231 19.15 9.05 1.86
N THR A 232 19.05 9.83 0.78
CA THR A 232 18.22 9.49 -0.39
C THR A 232 18.72 8.22 -1.09
N THR A 233 20.03 8.06 -1.23
CA THR A 233 20.63 6.83 -1.82
C THR A 233 20.33 5.60 -0.96
N MET A 234 20.55 5.68 0.36
CA MET A 234 20.30 4.58 1.29
C MET A 234 18.80 4.23 1.36
N ALA A 235 17.93 5.25 1.38
CA ALA A 235 16.49 5.06 1.36
C ALA A 235 16.03 4.35 0.08
N SER A 236 16.53 4.77 -1.07
CA SER A 236 16.20 4.16 -2.37
C SER A 236 16.66 2.71 -2.45
N ALA A 237 17.91 2.43 -2.06
CA ALA A 237 18.46 1.08 -2.04
C ALA A 237 17.66 0.17 -1.10
N SER A 238 17.41 0.63 0.13
CA SER A 238 16.62 -0.09 1.14
C SER A 238 15.18 -0.32 0.70
N ASN A 239 14.55 0.64 0.02
CA ASN A 239 13.19 0.51 -0.47
C ASN A 239 13.07 -0.55 -1.57
N THR A 240 14.06 -0.60 -2.48
CA THR A 240 14.15 -1.67 -3.48
C THR A 240 14.33 -3.02 -2.81
N ILE A 241 15.24 -3.12 -1.84
CA ILE A 241 15.47 -4.35 -1.07
C ILE A 241 14.19 -4.81 -0.37
N ALA A 242 13.53 -3.91 0.37
CA ALA A 242 12.29 -4.20 1.09
C ALA A 242 11.15 -4.59 0.14
N GLY A 243 11.05 -3.96 -1.02
CA GLY A 243 10.08 -4.36 -2.04
C GLY A 243 10.33 -5.76 -2.59
N ILE A 244 11.60 -6.13 -2.78
CA ILE A 244 12.02 -7.44 -3.28
C ILE A 244 11.82 -8.54 -2.22
N THR A 245 12.39 -8.37 -1.03
CA THR A 245 12.30 -9.36 0.05
C THR A 245 10.89 -9.44 0.64
N GLY A 246 10.20 -8.30 0.67
CA GLY A 246 8.85 -8.16 1.19
C GLY A 246 7.82 -9.00 0.45
N ILE A 247 8.00 -9.26 -0.86
CA ILE A 247 7.13 -10.18 -1.62
C ILE A 247 7.15 -11.57 -0.98
N TYR A 248 8.35 -12.13 -0.80
CA TYR A 248 8.52 -13.48 -0.25
C TYR A 248 8.11 -13.55 1.22
N ILE A 249 8.52 -12.56 2.03
CA ILE A 249 8.17 -12.50 3.45
C ILE A 249 6.65 -12.38 3.62
N THR A 250 5.99 -11.55 2.81
CA THR A 250 4.54 -11.38 2.89
C THR A 250 3.81 -12.66 2.48
N MET A 251 4.20 -13.25 1.35
CA MET A 251 3.57 -14.44 0.81
C MET A 251 3.71 -15.65 1.73
N TRP A 252 4.92 -15.91 2.26
CA TRP A 252 5.21 -17.15 3.00
C TRP A 252 5.11 -17.01 4.53
N LEU A 253 5.25 -15.80 5.07
CA LEU A 253 5.27 -15.57 6.52
C LEU A 253 4.15 -14.64 6.97
N ALA A 254 4.13 -13.38 6.51
CA ALA A 254 3.24 -12.36 7.05
C ALA A 254 1.77 -12.75 6.89
N LEU A 255 1.37 -13.20 5.69
CA LEU A 255 -0.01 -13.51 5.42
C LEU A 255 -0.50 -14.76 6.18
N PRO A 256 0.22 -15.91 6.17
CA PRO A 256 -0.17 -17.07 7.00
C PRO A 256 -0.18 -16.77 8.50
N LEU A 257 0.76 -15.96 9.00
CA LEU A 257 0.79 -15.56 10.41
C LEU A 257 -0.40 -14.66 10.76
N THR A 258 -0.74 -13.71 9.88
CA THR A 258 -1.89 -12.83 10.06
C THR A 258 -3.20 -13.64 10.09
N GLU A 259 -3.36 -14.65 9.23
CA GLU A 259 -4.53 -15.54 9.28
C GLU A 259 -4.62 -16.33 10.59
N LYS A 260 -3.51 -16.91 11.05
CA LYS A 260 -3.49 -17.65 12.32
C LYS A 260 -3.81 -16.73 13.50
N TYR A 261 -3.31 -15.50 13.47
CA TYR A 261 -3.58 -14.52 14.51
C TYR A 261 -5.04 -14.04 14.48
N TYR A 262 -5.59 -13.82 13.30
CA TYR A 262 -7.02 -13.55 13.12
C TYR A 262 -7.89 -14.67 13.73
N ASP A 263 -7.59 -15.92 13.40
CA ASP A 263 -8.32 -17.08 13.94
C ASP A 263 -8.24 -17.14 15.48
N LEU A 264 -7.09 -16.80 16.05
CA LEU A 264 -6.91 -16.72 17.50
C LEU A 264 -7.76 -15.59 18.11
N LEU A 265 -7.72 -14.39 17.53
CA LEU A 265 -8.50 -13.25 17.99
C LEU A 265 -10.02 -13.49 17.87
N CYS A 266 -10.49 -14.16 16.81
CA CYS A 266 -11.88 -14.57 16.70
C CYS A 266 -12.32 -15.45 17.87
N LYS A 267 -11.48 -16.41 18.29
CA LYS A 267 -11.76 -17.26 19.45
C LYS A 267 -11.79 -16.45 20.74
N ILE A 268 -10.83 -15.55 20.93
CA ILE A 268 -10.72 -14.70 22.13
C ILE A 268 -11.92 -13.76 22.25
N PHE A 269 -12.28 -13.07 21.16
CA PHE A 269 -13.39 -12.12 21.13
C PHE A 269 -14.76 -12.78 20.96
N ARG A 270 -14.83 -14.12 20.89
CA ARG A 270 -16.05 -14.90 20.61
C ARG A 270 -16.79 -14.45 19.35
N LEU A 271 -16.04 -13.96 18.36
CA LEU A 271 -16.59 -13.56 17.08
C LEU A 271 -16.82 -14.84 16.24
N GLN A 272 -17.99 -14.97 15.62
CA GLN A 272 -18.23 -16.07 14.69
C GLN A 272 -17.21 -15.98 13.54
N THR A 273 -16.35 -16.98 13.41
CA THR A 273 -15.41 -17.06 12.30
C THR A 273 -16.21 -17.22 11.00
N GLN A 274 -16.26 -16.19 10.15
CA GLN A 274 -16.91 -16.27 8.83
C GLN A 274 -16.10 -17.12 7.83
N ARG A 275 -15.66 -18.33 8.22
CA ARG A 275 -15.10 -19.32 7.29
C ARG A 275 -16.16 -19.92 6.36
N HIS A 276 -17.44 -19.79 6.71
CA HIS A 276 -18.55 -20.51 6.07
C HIS A 276 -18.98 -20.02 4.67
N LEU A 277 -18.41 -18.94 4.13
CA LEU A 277 -18.75 -18.49 2.77
C LEU A 277 -17.87 -19.10 1.66
N LYS A 278 -16.82 -19.88 1.98
CA LYS A 278 -16.02 -20.60 0.98
C LYS A 278 -16.58 -21.97 0.56
N LEU A 279 -17.59 -22.52 1.25
CA LEU A 279 -18.12 -23.86 0.96
C LEU A 279 -19.50 -23.90 0.25
N ASN A 280 -20.15 -22.76 0.02
CA ASN A 280 -21.45 -22.70 -0.70
C ASN A 280 -21.34 -22.08 -2.11
N ARG A 281 -20.16 -22.17 -2.73
CA ARG A 281 -19.98 -21.96 -4.17
C ARG A 281 -19.27 -23.17 -4.78
N GLY A 282 -19.96 -24.30 -4.72
CA GLY A 282 -19.73 -25.54 -5.46
C GLY A 282 -21.08 -26.18 -5.69
#